data_AF-A0A173SU94-F1
#
_entry.id   AF-A0A173SU94-F1
#
_cell.length_a   1.000
_cell.length_b   1.000
_cell.length_c   1.000
_cell.angle_alpha   90.00
_cell.angle_beta   90.00
_cell.angle_gamma   90.00
#
_symmetry.space_group_name_H-M   'P 1'
#
loop_
_entity.id
_entity.type
_entity.pdbx_description
1 polymer ?
#
loop_
_entity_poly.entity_id
_entity_poly.type
_entity_poly.pdbx_seq_one_letter_code
_entity_poly.pdbx_strand_id
1 'polypeptide(L)'
;MKSRKLTVIIVSLCMCVSVLSGCGSTAEKEQVQHAAETQTAEAEPDTSLEDGEYTVNVELEGGSGRASVDSEAKVKVTDGQAYATIVWSSTYYDYMLVDGKKYTNENEGGNSTFTFPIAGVPCTMDVVGDTTAMSQPHEIDYTLTFSFAKDVSFKELKQTGQVKLSYADQFQIDEYGNYKLITIVDNGRFLLIPKGVPVPADVPEDVTVLQQPLNHVYLVSSAVMDLICQVGGLSHVAYTALKEDDWYVQQAKDAMADGSLVYAGKYSAPDYEQLLQGGCTFAIENTMVTHNPEVKEKLEELGIRVMVERSSYEKHPLGRLEWIKLFGILFGKQQQADDYFNKQVKRVKPIMEKKSTGKKVAFFAVSSDGTITVRKPNDYVSAMIGLAGGTYSLGNYTDEEKNALSTMKMQMEDFYSAEIDADVLIYNGTIEGELTSIDELVKKNSLFADFQAVKSGQVYTTGSNFYQQSTGTCDFIEDLNQILTGEGDGTYRFLKKLQ
;
A
#
# COMPACT_ATOMS: atom_id res chain seq x y z
N MET A 1 -13.08 35.62 -31.11
CA MET A 1 -13.78 34.57 -31.87
C MET A 1 -12.76 33.75 -32.64
N LYS A 2 -12.74 32.43 -32.38
CA LYS A 2 -12.39 31.26 -33.23
C LYS A 2 -11.56 31.54 -34.50
N SER A 3 -10.55 30.77 -34.90
CA SER A 3 -10.11 29.42 -34.56
C SER A 3 -8.80 29.21 -35.34
N ARG A 4 -7.74 28.69 -34.71
CA ARG A 4 -6.57 28.14 -35.42
C ARG A 4 -6.35 26.72 -34.93
N LYS A 5 -6.63 25.74 -35.79
CA LYS A 5 -6.24 24.35 -35.60
C LYS A 5 -4.76 24.20 -35.95
N LEU A 6 -4.02 23.59 -35.02
CA LEU A 6 -2.65 23.15 -35.16
C LEU A 6 -2.55 21.97 -36.13
N THR A 7 -1.47 22.01 -36.89
CA THR A 7 -0.92 20.95 -37.74
C THR A 7 -0.29 19.85 -36.87
N VAL A 8 -0.61 18.59 -37.14
CA VAL A 8 0.20 17.44 -36.71
C VAL A 8 0.81 16.83 -37.97
N ILE A 9 2.13 16.82 -38.01
CA ILE A 9 2.98 16.18 -39.01
C ILE A 9 3.32 14.80 -38.47
N ILE A 10 2.94 13.73 -39.18
CA ILE A 10 3.59 12.43 -39.07
C ILE A 10 4.15 12.10 -40.44
N VAL A 11 5.49 12.07 -40.51
CA VAL A 11 6.29 11.71 -41.67
C VAL A 11 6.46 10.20 -41.69
N SER A 12 5.96 9.55 -42.74
CA SER A 12 6.48 8.29 -43.25
C SER A 12 5.91 8.05 -44.64
N LEU A 13 6.72 8.22 -45.69
CA LEU A 13 7.15 7.12 -46.56
C LEU A 13 8.02 7.65 -47.74
N CYS A 14 8.86 6.74 -48.20
CA CYS A 14 9.93 6.82 -49.19
C CYS A 14 9.65 7.55 -50.51
N MET A 15 10.77 8.05 -51.06
CA MET A 15 10.99 8.61 -52.39
C MET A 15 10.38 7.80 -53.54
N CYS A 16 9.76 8.49 -54.51
CA CYS A 16 10.14 8.38 -55.93
C CYS A 16 9.57 9.56 -56.75
N VAL A 17 10.28 9.83 -57.84
CA VAL A 17 10.39 11.07 -58.59
C VAL A 17 9.22 11.32 -59.56
N SER A 18 8.94 12.62 -59.74
CA SER A 18 8.05 13.32 -60.67
C SER A 18 7.87 12.77 -62.09
N VAL A 19 6.64 12.88 -62.65
CA VAL A 19 6.35 13.51 -63.97
C VAL A 19 4.91 14.08 -63.99
N LEU A 20 4.78 15.26 -64.60
CA LEU A 20 3.58 16.07 -64.85
C LEU A 20 2.62 15.50 -65.93
N SER A 21 1.38 16.03 -65.93
CA SER A 21 0.52 16.40 -67.09
C SER A 21 -0.72 15.53 -67.36
N GLY A 22 -1.88 16.18 -67.49
CA GLY A 22 -2.96 15.69 -68.38
C GLY A 22 -4.39 15.89 -67.88
N CYS A 23 -5.08 16.90 -68.41
CA CYS A 23 -6.51 17.15 -68.26
C CYS A 23 -7.39 16.07 -68.93
N GLY A 24 -8.62 15.87 -68.47
CA GLY A 24 -9.64 15.17 -69.25
C GLY A 24 -10.94 14.86 -68.49
N SER A 25 -12.00 15.58 -68.81
CA SER A 25 -13.39 15.41 -68.39
C SER A 25 -13.97 14.02 -68.71
N THR A 26 -14.81 13.45 -67.84
CA THR A 26 -16.27 13.29 -68.01
C THR A 26 -16.88 12.56 -66.81
N ALA A 27 -18.09 12.96 -66.45
CA ALA A 27 -18.87 12.41 -65.35
C ALA A 27 -19.52 11.08 -65.75
N GLU A 28 -19.36 10.06 -64.90
CA GLU A 28 -20.27 8.92 -64.80
C GLU A 28 -20.64 8.72 -63.33
N LYS A 29 -21.95 8.68 -63.07
CA LYS A 29 -22.53 8.37 -61.76
C LYS A 29 -22.61 6.85 -61.64
N GLU A 30 -21.81 6.28 -60.75
CA GLU A 30 -22.06 4.93 -60.22
C GLU A 30 -22.29 5.02 -58.71
N GLN A 31 -23.45 4.47 -58.31
CA GLN A 31 -23.83 4.26 -56.91
C GLN A 31 -22.92 3.20 -56.30
N VAL A 32 -22.16 3.56 -55.27
CA VAL A 32 -21.43 2.59 -54.46
C VAL A 32 -22.16 2.42 -53.12
N GLN A 33 -22.67 1.21 -52.97
CA GLN A 33 -23.27 0.64 -51.78
C GLN A 33 -22.13 0.33 -50.79
N HIS A 34 -21.95 1.15 -49.75
CA HIS A 34 -21.01 0.86 -48.67
C HIS A 34 -21.62 -0.21 -47.76
N ALA A 35 -21.18 -1.46 -47.93
CA ALA A 35 -21.22 -2.46 -46.87
C ALA A 35 -20.13 -2.09 -45.85
N ALA A 36 -20.55 -1.82 -44.63
CA ALA A 36 -19.66 -1.67 -43.49
C ALA A 36 -19.30 -3.08 -42.99
N GLU A 37 -18.09 -3.54 -43.29
CA GLU A 37 -17.47 -4.63 -42.54
C GLU A 37 -16.77 -4.03 -41.32
N THR A 38 -17.46 -4.09 -40.19
CA THR A 38 -16.86 -3.89 -38.87
C THR A 38 -16.09 -5.16 -38.53
N GLN A 39 -14.78 -5.15 -38.74
CA GLN A 39 -13.90 -6.15 -38.12
C GLN A 39 -13.73 -5.78 -36.65
N THR A 40 -14.51 -6.45 -35.80
CA THR A 40 -14.28 -6.55 -34.36
C THR A 40 -13.03 -7.42 -34.17
N ALA A 41 -11.87 -6.81 -33.92
CA ALA A 41 -10.74 -7.55 -33.40
C ALA A 41 -11.05 -7.86 -31.93
N GLU A 42 -11.38 -9.11 -31.61
CA GLU A 42 -11.37 -9.60 -30.23
C GLU A 42 -9.95 -9.41 -29.69
N ALA A 43 -9.80 -8.60 -28.65
CA ALA A 43 -8.55 -8.51 -27.91
C ALA A 43 -8.27 -9.87 -27.27
N GLU A 44 -7.06 -10.40 -27.46
CA GLU A 44 -6.58 -11.59 -26.73
C GLU A 44 -6.83 -11.40 -25.22
N PRO A 45 -7.33 -12.42 -24.51
CA PRO A 45 -7.58 -12.30 -23.09
C PRO A 45 -6.27 -12.01 -22.35
N ASP A 46 -6.26 -10.95 -21.53
CA ASP A 46 -5.13 -10.62 -20.67
C ASP A 46 -5.01 -11.67 -19.56
N THR A 47 -3.98 -12.52 -19.65
CA THR A 47 -3.75 -13.65 -18.74
C THR A 47 -2.89 -13.27 -17.53
N SER A 48 -2.39 -12.02 -17.45
CA SER A 48 -1.42 -11.62 -16.43
C SER A 48 -2.01 -11.64 -15.01
N LEU A 49 -1.25 -12.22 -14.08
CA LEU A 49 -1.57 -12.26 -12.65
C LEU A 49 -0.52 -11.47 -11.87
N GLU A 50 -0.96 -10.79 -10.81
CA GLU A 50 -0.06 -10.18 -9.84
C GLU A 50 0.56 -11.25 -8.94
N ASP A 51 1.71 -10.95 -8.33
CA ASP A 51 2.36 -11.84 -7.38
C ASP A 51 1.42 -12.22 -6.23
N GLY A 52 1.37 -13.51 -5.89
CA GLY A 52 0.44 -14.03 -4.90
C GLY A 52 0.10 -15.50 -5.09
N GLU A 53 -0.87 -15.96 -4.31
CA GLU A 53 -1.42 -17.31 -4.40
C GLU A 53 -2.90 -17.24 -4.78
N TYR A 54 -3.29 -18.10 -5.71
CA TYR A 54 -4.63 -18.17 -6.29
C TYR A 54 -5.12 -19.61 -6.30
N THR A 55 -6.43 -19.78 -6.18
CA THR A 55 -7.14 -21.02 -6.47
C THR A 55 -7.86 -20.87 -7.80
N VAL A 56 -7.64 -21.79 -8.73
CA VAL A 56 -8.28 -21.80 -10.05
C VAL A 56 -8.91 -23.15 -10.32
N ASN A 57 -9.93 -23.18 -11.15
CA ASN A 57 -10.46 -24.41 -11.68
C ASN A 57 -9.49 -24.98 -12.71
N VAL A 58 -9.34 -26.30 -12.73
CA VAL A 58 -8.61 -27.02 -13.77
C VAL A 58 -9.49 -28.11 -14.37
N GLU A 59 -9.58 -28.12 -15.69
CA GLU A 59 -10.26 -29.15 -16.47
C GLU A 59 -9.21 -29.95 -17.24
N LEU A 60 -9.35 -31.27 -17.25
CA LEU A 60 -8.49 -32.20 -17.97
C LEU A 60 -9.30 -32.87 -19.08
N GLU A 61 -8.84 -32.72 -20.31
CA GLU A 61 -9.36 -33.44 -21.48
C GLU A 61 -8.27 -34.35 -22.07
N GLY A 62 -8.66 -35.41 -22.77
CA GLY A 62 -7.74 -36.33 -23.44
C GLY A 62 -7.64 -37.73 -22.81
N GLY A 63 -6.71 -38.53 -23.35
CA GLY A 63 -6.58 -39.94 -23.03
C GLY A 63 -7.85 -40.77 -23.23
N SER A 64 -8.10 -41.73 -22.32
CA SER A 64 -9.28 -42.61 -22.34
C SER A 64 -10.52 -42.03 -21.65
N GLY A 65 -10.45 -40.79 -21.14
CA GLY A 65 -11.50 -40.17 -20.33
C GLY A 65 -11.67 -40.75 -18.91
N ARG A 66 -10.78 -41.67 -18.50
CA ARG A 66 -10.80 -42.28 -17.15
C ARG A 66 -9.92 -41.57 -16.13
N ALA A 67 -8.97 -40.77 -16.61
CA ALA A 67 -8.10 -39.97 -15.75
C ALA A 67 -8.77 -38.64 -15.42
N SER A 68 -8.48 -38.10 -14.25
CA SER A 68 -8.90 -36.77 -13.85
C SER A 68 -7.83 -36.14 -12.97
N VAL A 69 -7.94 -34.84 -12.78
CA VAL A 69 -7.23 -34.08 -11.75
C VAL A 69 -8.24 -33.55 -10.75
N ASP A 70 -7.79 -33.11 -9.58
CA ASP A 70 -8.61 -32.32 -8.68
C ASP A 70 -9.15 -31.10 -9.43
N SER A 71 -10.43 -30.77 -9.23
CA SER A 71 -11.09 -29.69 -9.98
C SER A 71 -10.54 -28.31 -9.66
N GLU A 72 -9.79 -28.18 -8.56
CA GLU A 72 -9.12 -26.95 -8.15
C GLU A 72 -7.59 -27.16 -8.13
N ALA A 73 -6.86 -26.19 -8.66
CA ALA A 73 -5.42 -26.12 -8.65
C ALA A 73 -4.96 -24.86 -7.92
N LYS A 74 -3.81 -24.95 -7.23
CA LYS A 74 -3.14 -23.78 -6.67
C LYS A 74 -2.24 -23.17 -7.73
N VAL A 75 -2.33 -21.86 -7.92
CA VAL A 75 -1.42 -21.09 -8.77
C VAL A 75 -0.65 -20.13 -7.88
N LYS A 76 0.69 -20.22 -7.92
CA LYS A 76 1.58 -19.30 -7.23
C LYS A 76 2.32 -18.44 -8.25
N VAL A 77 2.25 -17.12 -8.08
CA VAL A 77 2.91 -16.14 -8.94
C VAL A 77 4.03 -15.48 -8.15
N THR A 78 5.25 -15.55 -8.68
CA THR A 78 6.43 -14.93 -8.08
C THR A 78 7.23 -14.23 -9.17
N ASP A 79 7.55 -12.96 -8.96
CA ASP A 79 8.26 -12.13 -9.92
C ASP A 79 7.59 -12.13 -11.31
N GLY A 80 6.25 -12.17 -11.33
CA GLY A 80 5.41 -12.21 -12.54
C GLY A 80 5.32 -13.57 -13.23
N GLN A 81 6.03 -14.61 -12.77
CA GLN A 81 5.89 -15.96 -13.31
C GLN A 81 4.89 -16.79 -12.49
N ALA A 82 3.85 -17.28 -13.16
CA ALA A 82 2.86 -18.17 -12.57
C ALA A 82 3.30 -19.65 -12.64
N TYR A 83 3.06 -20.39 -11.57
CA TYR A 83 3.26 -21.84 -11.46
C TYR A 83 1.97 -22.50 -10.97
N ALA A 84 1.46 -23.48 -11.71
CA ALA A 84 0.31 -24.27 -11.30
C ALA A 84 0.78 -25.56 -10.62
N THR A 85 0.14 -25.91 -9.50
CA THR A 85 0.25 -27.21 -8.86
C THR A 85 -1.06 -27.98 -9.06
N ILE A 86 -0.98 -29.11 -9.76
CA ILE A 86 -2.13 -30.00 -10.00
C ILE A 86 -1.93 -31.33 -9.27
N VAL A 87 -3.04 -31.97 -8.90
CA VAL A 87 -3.06 -33.27 -8.26
C VAL A 87 -3.92 -34.20 -9.13
N TRP A 88 -3.36 -35.33 -9.56
CA TRP A 88 -4.09 -36.32 -10.33
C TRP A 88 -5.04 -37.13 -9.44
N SER A 89 -6.00 -37.84 -10.01
CA SER A 89 -6.83 -38.81 -9.27
C SER A 89 -6.14 -40.16 -9.02
N SER A 90 -4.87 -40.28 -9.40
CA SER A 90 -4.10 -41.52 -9.36
C SER A 90 -2.70 -41.30 -8.79
N THR A 91 -2.15 -42.34 -8.17
CA THR A 91 -0.76 -42.39 -7.66
C THR A 91 0.24 -42.89 -8.71
N TYR A 92 -0.23 -43.28 -9.90
CA TYR A 92 0.57 -43.99 -10.90
C TYR A 92 1.05 -43.09 -12.04
N TYR A 93 1.10 -41.77 -11.84
CA TYR A 93 1.77 -40.87 -12.77
C TYR A 93 3.17 -40.54 -12.26
N ASP A 94 4.18 -40.92 -13.04
CA ASP A 94 5.58 -40.81 -12.63
C ASP A 94 6.19 -39.46 -13.04
N TYR A 95 5.85 -38.98 -14.25
CA TYR A 95 6.26 -37.68 -14.75
C TYR A 95 5.24 -37.08 -15.72
N MET A 96 5.33 -35.77 -15.90
CA MET A 96 4.67 -35.02 -16.94
C MET A 96 5.68 -34.35 -17.87
N LEU A 97 5.35 -34.24 -19.16
CA LEU A 97 6.03 -33.34 -20.09
C LEU A 97 5.15 -32.11 -20.31
N VAL A 98 5.73 -30.94 -20.06
CA VAL A 98 5.11 -29.63 -20.27
C VAL A 98 6.06 -28.81 -21.13
N ASP A 99 5.63 -28.39 -22.31
CA ASP A 99 6.48 -27.73 -23.33
C ASP A 99 7.79 -28.51 -23.60
N GLY A 100 7.70 -29.84 -23.62
CA GLY A 100 8.85 -30.74 -23.83
C GLY A 100 9.81 -30.86 -22.63
N LYS A 101 9.55 -30.16 -21.51
CA LYS A 101 10.32 -30.29 -20.27
C LYS A 101 9.67 -31.28 -19.32
N LYS A 102 10.50 -32.15 -18.72
CA LYS A 102 10.06 -33.20 -17.79
C LYS A 102 9.94 -32.68 -16.36
N TYR A 103 8.80 -32.96 -15.72
CA TYR A 103 8.47 -32.68 -14.33
C TYR A 103 8.15 -34.00 -13.62
N THR A 104 8.84 -34.30 -12.52
CA THR A 104 8.66 -35.56 -11.78
C THR A 104 7.64 -35.41 -10.66
N ASN A 105 6.96 -36.50 -10.30
CA ASN A 105 5.98 -36.50 -9.22
C ASN A 105 6.61 -36.03 -7.89
N GLU A 106 5.96 -35.06 -7.24
CA GLU A 106 6.39 -34.44 -5.98
C GLU A 106 5.87 -35.17 -4.73
N ASN A 107 4.94 -36.12 -4.89
CA ASN A 107 4.26 -36.80 -3.79
C ASN A 107 4.65 -38.29 -3.68
N GLU A 108 5.29 -38.65 -2.55
CA GLU A 108 5.79 -40.03 -2.30
C GLU A 108 4.77 -40.98 -1.64
N GLY A 109 3.56 -40.51 -1.30
CA GLY A 109 2.60 -41.31 -0.50
C GLY A 109 1.12 -41.03 -0.77
N GLY A 110 0.82 -40.27 -1.82
CA GLY A 110 -0.54 -39.92 -2.22
C GLY A 110 -0.66 -39.83 -3.73
N ASN A 111 -1.76 -39.24 -4.19
CA ASN A 111 -1.96 -39.01 -5.61
C ASN A 111 -0.84 -38.16 -6.21
N SER A 112 -0.48 -38.46 -7.46
CA SER A 112 0.62 -37.81 -8.16
C SER A 112 0.39 -36.30 -8.26
N THR A 113 1.41 -35.53 -7.89
CA THR A 113 1.37 -34.06 -7.82
C THR A 113 2.50 -33.48 -8.64
N PHE A 114 2.20 -32.43 -9.41
CA PHE A 114 3.16 -31.77 -10.29
C PHE A 114 3.01 -30.26 -10.20
N THR A 115 4.14 -29.55 -10.12
CA THR A 115 4.20 -28.10 -10.22
C THR A 115 4.98 -27.67 -11.46
N PHE A 116 4.37 -26.84 -12.32
CA PHE A 116 4.96 -26.39 -13.58
C PHE A 116 4.54 -24.96 -13.95
N PRO A 117 5.32 -24.23 -14.76
CA PRO A 117 4.99 -22.86 -15.15
C PRO A 117 3.78 -22.83 -16.08
N ILE A 118 2.98 -21.77 -15.94
CA ILE A 118 1.87 -21.44 -16.84
C ILE A 118 2.01 -19.99 -17.32
N ALA A 119 1.39 -19.65 -18.45
CA ALA A 119 1.43 -18.28 -18.99
C ALA A 119 0.59 -17.27 -18.18
N GLY A 120 -0.36 -17.76 -17.37
CA GLY A 120 -1.31 -16.93 -16.65
C GLY A 120 -2.68 -17.60 -16.55
N VAL A 121 -3.72 -16.85 -16.20
CA VAL A 121 -5.10 -17.36 -16.09
C VAL A 121 -6.08 -16.37 -16.74
N PRO A 122 -6.96 -16.82 -17.65
CA PRO A 122 -7.14 -18.21 -18.10
C PRO A 122 -6.01 -18.69 -19.00
N CYS A 123 -5.75 -19.99 -19.03
CA CYS A 123 -4.86 -20.58 -20.04
C CYS A 123 -5.25 -22.02 -20.36
N THR A 124 -4.88 -22.48 -21.57
CA THR A 124 -5.03 -23.86 -22.02
C THR A 124 -3.68 -24.35 -22.52
N MET A 125 -3.32 -25.59 -22.19
CA MET A 125 -2.02 -26.16 -22.54
C MET A 125 -2.08 -27.66 -22.73
N ASP A 126 -1.27 -28.16 -23.66
CA ASP A 126 -1.09 -29.59 -23.88
C ASP A 126 0.03 -30.13 -23.00
N VAL A 127 -0.21 -31.30 -22.42
CA VAL A 127 0.72 -32.00 -21.53
C VAL A 127 0.74 -33.49 -21.84
N VAL A 128 1.87 -34.14 -21.57
CA VAL A 128 1.97 -35.60 -21.69
C VAL A 128 2.14 -36.18 -20.30
N GLY A 129 1.23 -37.06 -19.87
CA GLY A 129 1.32 -37.78 -18.61
C GLY A 129 1.83 -39.20 -18.82
N ASP A 130 2.92 -39.57 -18.16
CA ASP A 130 3.40 -40.96 -18.14
C ASP A 130 2.74 -41.71 -16.98
N THR A 131 2.03 -42.79 -17.30
CA THR A 131 1.39 -43.64 -16.30
C THR A 131 1.88 -45.08 -16.32
N THR A 132 2.07 -45.64 -15.13
CA THR A 132 2.42 -47.06 -14.91
C THR A 132 1.24 -47.92 -14.46
N ALA A 133 0.03 -47.35 -14.40
CA ALA A 133 -1.19 -48.05 -13.97
C ALA A 133 -1.50 -49.30 -14.82
N MET A 134 -0.97 -49.37 -16.05
CA MET A 134 -1.20 -50.46 -17.00
C MET A 134 -0.05 -51.49 -17.05
N SER A 135 0.75 -51.59 -15.99
CA SER A 135 1.90 -52.50 -15.85
C SER A 135 3.14 -52.20 -16.72
N GLN A 136 3.01 -51.35 -17.75
CA GLN A 136 4.12 -50.75 -18.48
C GLN A 136 3.91 -49.22 -18.55
N PRO A 137 4.98 -48.41 -18.55
CA PRO A 137 4.88 -46.96 -18.71
C PRO A 137 4.25 -46.60 -20.05
N HIS A 138 3.22 -45.77 -20.03
CA HIS A 138 2.55 -45.22 -21.21
C HIS A 138 2.46 -43.71 -21.10
N GLU A 139 2.99 -43.01 -22.10
CA GLU A 139 2.79 -41.58 -22.29
C GLU A 139 1.43 -41.34 -22.97
N ILE A 140 0.62 -40.47 -22.37
CA ILE A 140 -0.72 -40.14 -22.86
C ILE A 140 -0.83 -38.62 -22.97
N ASP A 141 -1.32 -38.14 -24.11
CA ASP A 141 -1.59 -36.73 -24.36
C ASP A 141 -2.88 -36.29 -23.64
N TYR A 142 -2.78 -35.14 -22.98
CA TYR A 142 -3.89 -34.45 -22.33
C TYR A 142 -3.83 -32.96 -22.62
N THR A 143 -4.98 -32.31 -22.49
CA THR A 143 -5.11 -30.85 -22.52
C THR A 143 -5.65 -30.39 -21.17
N LEU A 144 -4.96 -29.43 -20.54
CA LEU A 144 -5.37 -28.79 -19.30
C LEU A 144 -5.90 -27.39 -19.59
N THR A 145 -7.05 -27.04 -19.02
CA THR A 145 -7.60 -25.68 -19.07
C THR A 145 -7.75 -25.11 -17.66
N PHE A 146 -7.10 -23.99 -17.41
CA PHE A 146 -7.12 -23.26 -16.15
C PHE A 146 -8.01 -22.01 -16.28
N SER A 147 -8.93 -21.83 -15.33
CA SER A 147 -9.80 -20.65 -15.30
C SER A 147 -10.24 -20.30 -13.88
N PHE A 148 -10.57 -19.04 -13.62
CA PHE A 148 -11.22 -18.68 -12.37
C PHE A 148 -12.65 -19.23 -12.33
N ALA A 149 -13.10 -19.63 -11.14
CA ALA A 149 -14.48 -20.06 -10.92
C ALA A 149 -15.46 -18.99 -11.42
N LYS A 150 -16.42 -19.41 -12.25
CA LYS A 150 -17.51 -18.55 -12.74
C LYS A 150 -18.67 -18.58 -11.75
N ASP A 151 -19.49 -17.54 -11.78
CA ASP A 151 -20.76 -17.46 -11.03
C ASP A 151 -20.62 -17.58 -9.49
N VAL A 152 -19.51 -17.08 -8.93
CA VAL A 152 -19.25 -17.06 -7.48
C VAL A 152 -20.29 -16.16 -6.79
N SER A 153 -20.95 -16.62 -5.72
CA SER A 153 -21.80 -15.79 -4.86
C SER A 153 -21.07 -15.36 -3.59
N PHE A 154 -21.22 -14.11 -3.18
CA PHE A 154 -20.63 -13.57 -1.94
C PHE A 154 -21.09 -14.36 -0.71
N LYS A 155 -22.35 -14.84 -0.73
CA LYS A 155 -22.96 -15.60 0.37
C LYS A 155 -22.34 -16.99 0.56
N GLU A 156 -21.67 -17.50 -0.48
CA GLU A 156 -21.06 -18.83 -0.49
C GLU A 156 -19.55 -18.78 -0.24
N LEU A 157 -18.96 -17.58 -0.19
CA LEU A 157 -17.55 -17.40 0.16
C LEU A 157 -17.28 -17.93 1.56
N LYS A 158 -16.34 -18.86 1.64
CA LYS A 158 -15.86 -19.43 2.90
C LYS A 158 -14.55 -18.79 3.28
N GLN A 159 -14.45 -18.35 4.52
CA GLN A 159 -13.19 -17.80 5.03
C GLN A 159 -12.13 -18.90 5.02
N THR A 160 -11.06 -18.68 4.29
CA THR A 160 -9.90 -19.58 4.15
C THR A 160 -8.76 -19.18 5.07
N GLY A 161 -8.73 -17.93 5.52
CA GLY A 161 -7.66 -17.40 6.34
C GLY A 161 -7.92 -15.99 6.85
N GLN A 162 -6.89 -15.42 7.44
CA GLN A 162 -6.88 -14.04 7.93
C GLN A 162 -5.42 -13.58 7.96
N VAL A 163 -5.18 -12.37 7.45
CA VAL A 163 -3.84 -11.76 7.52
C VAL A 163 -3.50 -11.51 8.98
N LYS A 164 -2.38 -12.08 9.43
CA LYS A 164 -1.94 -11.94 10.82
C LYS A 164 -1.38 -10.55 11.08
N LEU A 165 -2.09 -9.78 11.89
CA LEU A 165 -1.65 -8.51 12.45
C LEU A 165 -1.17 -8.73 13.89
N SER A 166 -0.08 -8.08 14.27
CA SER A 166 0.55 -8.23 15.60
C SER A 166 0.35 -7.02 16.51
N TYR A 167 0.11 -5.85 15.92
CA TYR A 167 0.02 -4.57 16.62
C TYR A 167 -1.13 -3.70 16.14
N ALA A 168 -1.49 -3.74 14.86
CA ALA A 168 -2.61 -2.98 14.32
C ALA A 168 -3.96 -3.51 14.83
N ASP A 169 -4.82 -2.62 15.31
CA ASP A 169 -6.17 -2.93 15.77
C ASP A 169 -7.28 -2.12 15.08
N GLN A 170 -6.92 -1.23 14.15
CA GLN A 170 -7.88 -0.39 13.42
C GLN A 170 -8.35 -1.01 12.08
N PHE A 171 -7.82 -2.18 11.71
CA PHE A 171 -8.31 -2.94 10.55
C PHE A 171 -8.14 -4.45 10.71
N GLN A 172 -8.88 -5.21 9.91
CA GLN A 172 -8.77 -6.66 9.75
C GLN A 172 -8.84 -7.02 8.26
N ILE A 173 -8.17 -8.10 7.85
CA ILE A 173 -8.23 -8.61 6.48
C ILE A 173 -8.52 -10.11 6.53
N ASP A 174 -9.74 -10.48 6.19
CA ASP A 174 -10.17 -11.88 6.09
C ASP A 174 -10.00 -12.38 4.66
N GLU A 175 -9.48 -13.59 4.52
CA GLU A 175 -9.20 -14.21 3.22
C GLU A 175 -10.33 -15.19 2.87
N TYR A 176 -10.82 -15.11 1.64
CA TYR A 176 -11.91 -15.93 1.11
C TYR A 176 -11.51 -16.48 -0.26
N GLY A 177 -10.63 -17.49 -0.29
CA GLY A 177 -10.04 -17.96 -1.55
C GLY A 177 -9.25 -16.84 -2.24
N ASN A 178 -9.65 -16.47 -3.46
CA ASN A 178 -9.01 -15.38 -4.21
C ASN A 178 -9.39 -13.98 -3.74
N TYR A 179 -10.37 -13.83 -2.84
CA TYR A 179 -10.88 -12.54 -2.39
C TYR A 179 -10.30 -12.19 -1.02
N LYS A 180 -10.13 -10.88 -0.76
CA LYS A 180 -9.78 -10.38 0.58
C LYS A 180 -10.83 -9.36 1.04
N LEU A 181 -11.45 -9.60 2.19
CA LEU A 181 -12.38 -8.66 2.81
C LEU A 181 -11.65 -7.84 3.86
N ILE A 182 -11.41 -6.57 3.54
CA ILE A 182 -10.80 -5.59 4.43
C ILE A 182 -11.91 -4.93 5.24
N THR A 183 -11.80 -4.93 6.57
CA THR A 183 -12.71 -4.22 7.47
C THR A 183 -11.94 -3.14 8.21
N ILE A 184 -12.32 -1.88 8.03
CA ILE A 184 -11.75 -0.75 8.79
C ILE A 184 -12.73 -0.37 9.91
N VAL A 185 -12.25 -0.25 11.14
CA VAL A 185 -13.09 0.07 12.30
C VAL A 185 -13.82 1.40 12.05
N ASP A 186 -15.15 1.40 12.19
CA ASP A 186 -16.06 2.53 11.95
C ASP A 186 -16.03 3.14 10.52
N ASN A 187 -15.32 2.54 9.55
CA ASN A 187 -15.11 3.13 8.22
C ASN A 187 -15.38 2.19 7.05
N GLY A 188 -16.02 1.04 7.30
CA GLY A 188 -16.63 0.21 6.27
C GLY A 188 -15.85 -1.05 5.90
N ARG A 189 -16.40 -1.78 4.93
CA ARG A 189 -15.89 -3.06 4.43
C ARG A 189 -15.56 -2.96 2.95
N PHE A 190 -14.42 -3.50 2.55
CA PHE A 190 -13.91 -3.42 1.19
C PHE A 190 -13.55 -4.82 0.70
N LEU A 191 -14.20 -5.28 -0.36
CA LEU A 191 -13.87 -6.54 -0.99
C LEU A 191 -12.82 -6.28 -2.08
N LEU A 192 -11.58 -6.65 -1.81
CA LEU A 192 -10.48 -6.59 -2.75
C LEU A 192 -10.49 -7.82 -3.65
N ILE A 193 -10.49 -7.58 -4.95
CA ILE A 193 -10.60 -8.60 -6.00
C ILE A 193 -9.40 -8.47 -6.93
N PRO A 194 -8.55 -9.51 -7.04
CA PRO A 194 -7.44 -9.51 -7.97
C PRO A 194 -7.91 -9.42 -9.43
N LYS A 195 -7.07 -8.87 -10.30
CA LYS A 195 -7.32 -8.77 -11.75
C LYS A 195 -7.75 -10.13 -12.33
N GLY A 196 -8.79 -10.13 -13.17
CA GLY A 196 -9.30 -11.33 -13.84
C GLY A 196 -10.20 -12.23 -12.98
N VAL A 197 -10.17 -12.08 -11.64
CA VAL A 197 -11.10 -12.76 -10.74
C VAL A 197 -12.48 -12.08 -10.85
N PRO A 198 -13.58 -12.83 -11.04
CA PRO A 198 -14.90 -12.23 -11.22
C PRO A 198 -15.41 -11.59 -9.93
N VAL A 199 -16.15 -10.48 -10.06
CA VAL A 199 -16.90 -9.91 -8.94
C VAL A 199 -17.99 -10.90 -8.53
N PRO A 200 -18.07 -11.30 -7.25
CA PRO A 200 -19.09 -12.25 -6.84
C PRO A 200 -20.49 -11.62 -6.95
N ALA A 201 -21.51 -12.44 -7.21
CA ALA A 201 -22.90 -12.03 -7.10
C ALA A 201 -23.28 -11.76 -5.63
N ASP A 202 -24.39 -11.04 -5.42
CA ASP A 202 -24.96 -10.78 -4.08
C ASP A 202 -24.04 -10.04 -3.09
N VAL A 203 -23.10 -9.22 -3.56
CA VAL A 203 -22.28 -8.37 -2.66
C VAL A 203 -23.21 -7.44 -1.86
N PRO A 204 -23.11 -7.42 -0.51
CA PRO A 204 -23.92 -6.54 0.34
C PRO A 204 -23.69 -5.05 0.03
N GLU A 205 -24.72 -4.22 0.20
CA GLU A 205 -24.64 -2.78 -0.06
C GLU A 205 -23.58 -2.05 0.81
N ASP A 206 -23.26 -2.58 1.98
CA ASP A 206 -22.25 -2.02 2.88
C ASP A 206 -20.81 -2.49 2.56
N VAL A 207 -20.63 -3.26 1.49
CA VAL A 207 -19.32 -3.76 1.02
C VAL A 207 -18.95 -3.05 -0.29
N THR A 208 -17.87 -2.27 -0.24
CA THR A 208 -17.32 -1.61 -1.43
C THR A 208 -16.40 -2.55 -2.20
N VAL A 209 -16.67 -2.79 -3.48
CA VAL A 209 -15.82 -3.62 -4.35
C VAL A 209 -14.63 -2.82 -4.87
N LEU A 210 -13.42 -3.34 -4.63
CA LEU A 210 -12.14 -2.81 -5.10
C LEU A 210 -11.49 -3.83 -6.06
N GLN A 211 -11.49 -3.54 -7.36
CA GLN A 211 -10.89 -4.41 -8.38
C GLN A 211 -9.46 -3.97 -8.66
N GLN A 212 -8.49 -4.86 -8.48
CA GLN A 212 -7.08 -4.61 -8.80
C GLN A 212 -6.80 -4.72 -10.31
N PRO A 213 -5.76 -4.03 -10.81
CA PRO A 213 -4.91 -3.06 -10.09
C PRO A 213 -5.65 -1.76 -9.78
N LEU A 214 -5.44 -1.21 -8.58
CA LEU A 214 -6.00 0.08 -8.17
C LEU A 214 -5.11 1.20 -8.72
N ASN A 215 -5.39 1.68 -9.93
CA ASN A 215 -4.64 2.76 -10.57
C ASN A 215 -5.35 4.11 -10.44
N HIS A 216 -4.60 5.19 -10.69
CA HIS A 216 -5.11 6.56 -10.62
C HIS A 216 -5.66 6.93 -9.24
N VAL A 217 -5.03 6.44 -8.18
CA VAL A 217 -5.48 6.67 -6.80
C VAL A 217 -5.25 8.13 -6.39
N TYR A 218 -6.22 8.69 -5.69
CA TYR A 218 -6.08 9.94 -4.95
C TYR A 218 -5.71 9.67 -3.49
N LEU A 219 -4.51 10.11 -3.09
CA LEU A 219 -4.01 9.90 -1.74
C LEU A 219 -3.88 11.23 -0.97
N VAL A 220 -4.59 11.30 0.14
CA VAL A 220 -4.59 12.48 1.00
C VAL A 220 -3.48 12.46 2.06
N SER A 221 -3.19 11.29 2.61
CA SER A 221 -2.37 11.15 3.81
C SER A 221 -0.88 11.07 3.46
N SER A 222 -0.10 12.07 3.88
CA SER A 222 1.35 12.11 3.66
C SER A 222 2.10 11.03 4.42
N ALA A 223 1.62 10.70 5.62
CA ALA A 223 2.10 9.59 6.43
C ALA A 223 1.93 8.22 5.75
N VAL A 224 0.85 8.06 4.96
CA VAL A 224 0.58 6.85 4.17
C VAL A 224 1.38 6.83 2.87
N MET A 225 1.63 7.99 2.26
CA MET A 225 2.47 8.06 1.05
C MET A 225 3.84 7.43 1.28
N ASP A 226 4.44 7.66 2.45
CA ASP A 226 5.70 7.04 2.85
C ASP A 226 5.61 5.50 2.90
N LEU A 227 4.53 4.95 3.48
CA LEU A 227 4.30 3.49 3.50
C LEU A 227 4.14 2.92 2.08
N ILE A 228 3.39 3.62 1.21
CA ILE A 228 3.15 3.23 -0.18
C ILE A 228 4.46 3.27 -0.99
N CYS A 229 5.26 4.33 -0.82
CA CYS A 229 6.57 4.45 -1.45
C CYS A 229 7.50 3.29 -1.03
N GLN A 230 7.50 2.95 0.26
CA GLN A 230 8.34 1.90 0.82
C GLN A 230 8.04 0.51 0.28
N VAL A 231 6.79 0.20 -0.06
CA VAL A 231 6.42 -1.08 -0.68
C VAL A 231 6.53 -1.05 -2.21
N GLY A 232 6.88 0.10 -2.80
CA GLY A 232 6.95 0.27 -4.26
C GLY A 232 5.58 0.43 -4.92
N GLY A 233 4.58 0.95 -4.20
CA GLY A 233 3.22 1.16 -4.69
C GLY A 233 2.96 2.55 -5.31
N LEU A 234 3.94 3.45 -5.33
CA LEU A 234 3.75 4.85 -5.76
C LEU A 234 3.20 4.95 -7.19
N SER A 235 3.54 4.03 -8.09
CA SER A 235 3.05 4.02 -9.49
C SER A 235 1.53 3.89 -9.62
N HIS A 236 0.84 3.50 -8.54
CA HIS A 236 -0.62 3.41 -8.50
C HIS A 236 -1.30 4.74 -8.10
N VAL A 237 -0.54 5.68 -7.51
CA VAL A 237 -1.04 6.95 -7.00
C VAL A 237 -0.77 8.05 -8.02
N ALA A 238 -1.82 8.57 -8.63
CA ALA A 238 -1.71 9.65 -9.62
C ALA A 238 -2.04 11.03 -9.04
N TYR A 239 -2.76 11.08 -7.91
CA TYR A 239 -3.24 12.33 -7.32
C TYR A 239 -2.91 12.43 -5.85
N THR A 240 -2.64 13.66 -5.38
CA THR A 240 -2.37 13.92 -3.96
C THR A 240 -2.95 15.23 -3.45
N ALA A 241 -3.14 15.29 -2.12
CA ALA A 241 -3.58 16.48 -1.41
C ALA A 241 -2.46 17.43 -0.94
N LEU A 242 -1.19 17.11 -1.21
CA LEU A 242 -0.05 17.93 -0.83
C LEU A 242 0.61 18.57 -2.06
N LYS A 243 1.13 19.78 -1.89
CA LYS A 243 1.93 20.43 -2.92
C LYS A 243 3.38 19.95 -2.84
N GLU A 244 4.13 20.14 -3.93
CA GLU A 244 5.52 19.70 -4.04
C GLU A 244 6.42 20.20 -2.89
N ASP A 245 6.27 21.48 -2.51
CA ASP A 245 7.04 22.09 -1.42
C ASP A 245 6.68 21.56 -0.02
N ASP A 246 5.51 20.92 0.12
CA ASP A 246 5.03 20.37 1.38
C ASP A 246 5.53 18.92 1.59
N TRP A 247 6.19 18.30 0.61
CA TRP A 247 6.67 16.91 0.70
C TRP A 247 8.07 16.79 1.32
N TYR A 248 8.15 15.91 2.31
CA TYR A 248 9.40 15.37 2.87
C TYR A 248 9.63 13.90 2.47
N VAL A 249 8.69 13.30 1.74
CA VAL A 249 8.86 12.00 1.09
C VAL A 249 9.45 12.24 -0.29
N GLN A 250 10.74 11.97 -0.45
CA GLN A 250 11.49 12.32 -1.67
C GLN A 250 10.88 11.71 -2.94
N GLN A 251 10.44 10.45 -2.89
CA GLN A 251 9.82 9.79 -4.04
C GLN A 251 8.52 10.49 -4.49
N ALA A 252 7.72 11.02 -3.56
CA ALA A 252 6.53 11.79 -3.91
C ALA A 252 6.91 13.13 -4.54
N LYS A 253 7.94 13.80 -4.02
CA LYS A 253 8.46 15.04 -4.59
C LYS A 253 9.00 14.83 -6.02
N ASP A 254 9.77 13.78 -6.23
CA ASP A 254 10.32 13.40 -7.54
C ASP A 254 9.18 13.09 -8.53
N ALA A 255 8.16 12.35 -8.10
CA ALA A 255 6.98 12.05 -8.91
C ALA A 255 6.14 13.28 -9.25
N MET A 256 6.10 14.29 -8.37
CA MET A 256 5.47 15.58 -8.71
C MET A 256 6.30 16.35 -9.74
N ALA A 257 7.62 16.34 -9.60
CA ALA A 257 8.53 17.05 -10.50
C ALA A 257 8.52 16.45 -11.92
N ASP A 258 8.36 15.13 -12.06
CA ASP A 258 8.24 14.45 -13.36
C ASP A 258 6.81 14.38 -13.92
N GLY A 259 5.82 14.77 -13.11
CA GLY A 259 4.40 14.85 -13.47
C GLY A 259 3.62 13.54 -13.35
N SER A 260 4.21 12.46 -12.82
CA SER A 260 3.48 11.22 -12.53
C SER A 260 2.58 11.29 -11.29
N LEU A 261 2.82 12.27 -10.40
CA LEU A 261 1.96 12.59 -9.26
C LEU A 261 1.45 14.04 -9.37
N VAL A 262 0.13 14.24 -9.32
CA VAL A 262 -0.50 15.55 -9.53
C VAL A 262 -1.21 16.03 -8.27
N TYR A 263 -1.05 17.32 -7.92
CA TYR A 263 -1.82 17.93 -6.85
C TYR A 263 -3.28 18.15 -7.26
N ALA A 264 -4.22 17.51 -6.56
CA ALA A 264 -5.65 17.49 -6.89
C ALA A 264 -6.54 18.07 -5.78
N GLY A 265 -6.10 19.17 -5.17
CA GLY A 265 -6.85 19.83 -4.09
C GLY A 265 -6.63 19.18 -2.73
N LYS A 266 -7.09 19.82 -1.65
CA LYS A 266 -6.91 19.31 -0.28
C LYS A 266 -7.99 18.29 0.07
N TYR A 267 -7.79 17.52 1.14
CA TYR A 267 -8.83 16.63 1.70
C TYR A 267 -10.18 17.33 1.96
N SER A 268 -10.18 18.61 2.29
CA SER A 268 -11.41 19.39 2.55
C SER A 268 -11.98 20.07 1.31
N ALA A 269 -11.22 20.09 0.21
CA ALA A 269 -11.62 20.68 -1.06
C ALA A 269 -10.85 20.01 -2.21
N PRO A 270 -11.19 18.76 -2.58
CA PRO A 270 -10.59 18.10 -3.73
C PRO A 270 -10.96 18.80 -5.04
N ASP A 271 -10.08 18.74 -6.02
CA ASP A 271 -10.35 19.14 -7.39
C ASP A 271 -11.11 18.01 -8.11
N TYR A 272 -12.43 17.99 -7.91
CA TYR A 272 -13.30 16.94 -8.47
C TYR A 272 -13.24 16.86 -10.00
N GLU A 273 -13.02 17.99 -10.69
CA GLU A 273 -12.93 18.01 -12.15
C GLU A 273 -11.66 17.29 -12.60
N GLN A 274 -10.52 17.60 -11.97
CA GLN A 274 -9.26 16.94 -12.27
C GLN A 274 -9.30 15.44 -11.95
N LEU A 275 -9.86 15.06 -10.80
CA LEU A 275 -9.99 13.65 -10.41
C LEU A 275 -10.82 12.85 -11.44
N LEU A 276 -11.94 13.41 -11.90
CA LEU A 276 -12.81 12.75 -12.88
C LEU A 276 -12.20 12.68 -14.28
N GLN A 277 -11.67 13.80 -14.78
CA GLN A 277 -11.03 13.83 -16.11
C GLN A 277 -9.81 12.90 -16.15
N GLY A 278 -9.14 12.77 -15.01
CA GLY A 278 -7.97 11.95 -14.80
C GLY A 278 -8.24 10.46 -14.51
N GLY A 279 -9.50 10.02 -14.51
CA GLY A 279 -9.87 8.62 -14.34
C GLY A 279 -9.67 8.08 -12.91
N CYS A 280 -9.65 8.94 -11.90
CA CYS A 280 -9.61 8.50 -10.50
C CYS A 280 -10.85 7.67 -10.17
N THR A 281 -10.64 6.47 -9.61
CA THR A 281 -11.73 5.57 -9.21
C THR A 281 -11.66 5.16 -7.74
N PHE A 282 -10.56 5.52 -7.05
CA PHE A 282 -10.32 5.19 -5.66
C PHE A 282 -9.59 6.33 -4.96
N ALA A 283 -10.12 6.75 -3.81
CA ALA A 283 -9.54 7.74 -2.92
C ALA A 283 -9.21 7.10 -1.57
N ILE A 284 -7.99 7.35 -1.10
CA ILE A 284 -7.54 7.01 0.25
C ILE A 284 -7.52 8.32 1.05
N GLU A 285 -8.57 8.50 1.83
CA GLU A 285 -8.78 9.60 2.77
C GLU A 285 -8.23 9.23 4.14
N ASN A 286 -8.00 10.22 5.00
CA ASN A 286 -7.74 9.99 6.42
C ASN A 286 -8.89 10.53 7.27
N THR A 287 -8.83 10.31 8.58
CA THR A 287 -9.90 10.68 9.50
C THR A 287 -10.23 12.18 9.54
N MET A 288 -9.41 13.07 8.98
CA MET A 288 -9.73 14.49 8.88
C MET A 288 -10.95 14.75 7.99
N VAL A 289 -11.25 13.85 7.04
CA VAL A 289 -12.45 13.94 6.21
C VAL A 289 -13.74 13.91 7.05
N THR A 290 -13.70 13.39 8.29
CA THR A 290 -14.86 13.39 9.20
C THR A 290 -15.26 14.79 9.67
N HIS A 291 -14.39 15.79 9.53
CA HIS A 291 -14.72 17.20 9.74
C HIS A 291 -15.42 17.84 8.54
N ASN A 292 -15.38 17.18 7.38
CA ASN A 292 -15.97 17.58 6.11
C ASN A 292 -16.65 16.36 5.44
N PRO A 293 -17.63 15.73 6.10
CA PRO A 293 -18.24 14.48 5.61
C PRO A 293 -18.82 14.63 4.19
N GLU A 294 -19.25 15.84 3.82
CA GLU A 294 -19.72 16.18 2.48
C GLU A 294 -18.70 15.91 1.37
N VAL A 295 -17.39 15.94 1.68
CA VAL A 295 -16.35 15.62 0.70
C VAL A 295 -16.36 14.13 0.37
N LYS A 296 -16.46 13.27 1.39
CA LYS A 296 -16.57 11.83 1.20
C LYS A 296 -17.82 11.49 0.39
N GLU A 297 -18.97 12.02 0.81
CA GLU A 297 -20.25 11.85 0.10
C GLU A 297 -20.12 12.28 -1.37
N LYS A 298 -19.43 13.41 -1.62
CA LYS A 298 -19.26 13.91 -2.98
C LYS A 298 -18.37 13.01 -3.84
N LEU A 299 -17.27 12.51 -3.31
CA LEU A 299 -16.40 11.55 -4.02
C LEU A 299 -17.21 10.29 -4.40
N GLU A 300 -18.00 9.77 -3.47
CA GLU A 300 -18.84 8.58 -3.68
C GLU A 300 -19.96 8.82 -4.70
N GLU A 301 -20.66 9.97 -4.66
CA GLU A 301 -21.65 10.39 -5.67
C GLU A 301 -21.06 10.42 -7.08
N LEU A 302 -19.77 10.73 -7.19
CA LEU A 302 -19.04 10.83 -8.45
C LEU A 302 -18.49 9.46 -8.91
N GLY A 303 -18.77 8.38 -8.18
CA GLY A 303 -18.32 7.02 -8.49
C GLY A 303 -16.90 6.70 -8.05
N ILE A 304 -16.26 7.59 -7.29
CA ILE A 304 -14.94 7.38 -6.69
C ILE A 304 -15.15 6.64 -5.37
N ARG A 305 -14.60 5.44 -5.26
CA ARG A 305 -14.66 4.64 -4.02
C ARG A 305 -13.77 5.31 -2.97
N VAL A 306 -14.24 5.43 -1.73
CA VAL A 306 -13.48 6.09 -0.66
C VAL A 306 -13.15 5.09 0.44
N MET A 307 -11.87 4.95 0.74
CA MET A 307 -11.38 4.29 1.96
C MET A 307 -10.83 5.35 2.92
N VAL A 308 -11.35 5.39 4.14
CA VAL A 308 -10.82 6.24 5.20
C VAL A 308 -9.86 5.42 6.06
N GLU A 309 -8.56 5.68 5.94
CA GLU A 309 -7.54 5.04 6.76
C GLU A 309 -7.53 5.60 8.19
N ARG A 310 -7.19 4.74 9.15
CA ARG A 310 -7.19 5.01 10.59
C ARG A 310 -5.85 4.75 11.25
N SER A 311 -4.74 4.81 10.50
CA SER A 311 -3.40 4.61 11.04
C SER A 311 -3.06 5.59 12.17
N SER A 312 -3.70 6.77 12.20
CA SER A 312 -3.58 7.75 13.28
C SER A 312 -4.28 7.37 14.58
N TYR A 313 -5.21 6.41 14.55
CA TYR A 313 -5.95 5.91 15.70
C TYR A 313 -5.32 4.66 16.33
N GLU A 314 -4.27 4.12 15.71
CA GLU A 314 -3.50 3.02 16.28
C GLU A 314 -2.86 3.44 17.60
N LYS A 315 -3.14 2.69 18.66
CA LYS A 315 -2.57 2.95 20.00
C LYS A 315 -1.09 2.62 20.06
N HIS A 316 -0.69 1.55 19.38
CA HIS A 316 0.68 1.08 19.36
C HIS A 316 1.45 1.72 18.18
N PRO A 317 2.65 2.29 18.37
CA PRO A 317 3.44 2.86 17.26
C PRO A 317 3.72 1.85 16.14
N LEU A 318 4.04 0.61 16.50
CA LEU A 318 4.18 -0.47 15.50
C LEU A 318 2.84 -0.87 14.84
N GLY A 319 1.69 -0.57 15.45
CA GLY A 319 0.38 -0.74 14.82
C GLY A 319 0.21 0.24 13.66
N ARG A 320 0.57 1.52 13.87
CA ARG A 320 0.63 2.52 12.79
C ARG A 320 1.55 2.08 11.65
N LEU A 321 2.72 1.51 11.96
CA LEU A 321 3.63 0.97 10.96
C LEU A 321 3.05 -0.25 10.22
N GLU A 322 2.29 -1.10 10.92
CA GLU A 322 1.73 -2.34 10.35
C GLU A 322 0.66 -2.10 9.28
N TRP A 323 0.12 -0.88 9.17
CA TRP A 323 -0.69 -0.44 8.01
C TRP A 323 0.04 -0.60 6.67
N ILE A 324 1.38 -0.69 6.67
CA ILE A 324 2.16 -1.05 5.47
C ILE A 324 1.67 -2.35 4.84
N LYS A 325 1.17 -3.32 5.63
CA LYS A 325 0.61 -4.58 5.13
C LYS A 325 -0.65 -4.37 4.32
N LEU A 326 -1.55 -3.50 4.78
CA LEU A 326 -2.77 -3.17 4.04
C LEU A 326 -2.42 -2.52 2.69
N PHE A 327 -1.54 -1.53 2.69
CA PHE A 327 -1.13 -0.86 1.45
C PHE A 327 -0.35 -1.81 0.52
N GLY A 328 0.48 -2.69 1.08
CA GLY A 328 1.08 -3.79 0.33
C GLY A 328 0.03 -4.66 -0.36
N ILE A 329 -1.01 -5.07 0.36
CA ILE A 329 -2.10 -5.89 -0.20
C ILE A 329 -2.88 -5.14 -1.29
N LEU A 330 -3.25 -3.87 -1.05
CA LEU A 330 -4.01 -3.05 -2.01
C LEU A 330 -3.27 -2.88 -3.35
N PHE A 331 -1.94 -2.85 -3.34
CA PHE A 331 -1.10 -2.59 -4.51
C PHE A 331 -0.30 -3.81 -5.00
N GLY A 332 -0.64 -5.02 -4.57
CA GLY A 332 0.03 -6.26 -5.05
C GLY A 332 1.49 -6.39 -4.60
N LYS A 333 1.82 -5.82 -3.43
CA LYS A 333 3.14 -5.77 -2.79
C LYS A 333 3.15 -6.38 -1.39
N GLN A 334 2.35 -7.43 -1.17
CA GLN A 334 2.20 -8.05 0.16
C GLN A 334 3.52 -8.57 0.71
N GLN A 335 4.31 -9.28 -0.09
CA GLN A 335 5.60 -9.83 0.35
C GLN A 335 6.58 -8.72 0.76
N GLN A 336 6.67 -7.64 -0.02
CA GLN A 336 7.53 -6.49 0.27
C GLN A 336 7.11 -5.80 1.58
N ALA A 337 5.81 -5.69 1.82
CA ALA A 337 5.27 -5.13 3.05
C ALA A 337 5.59 -6.00 4.28
N ASP A 338 5.38 -7.31 4.17
CA ASP A 338 5.67 -8.26 5.25
C ASP A 338 7.16 -8.30 5.58
N ASP A 339 8.03 -8.36 4.57
CA ASP A 339 9.48 -8.36 4.75
C ASP A 339 9.98 -7.07 5.41
N TYR A 340 9.47 -5.92 4.95
CA TYR A 340 9.79 -4.63 5.55
C TYR A 340 9.36 -4.58 7.02
N PHE A 341 8.09 -4.90 7.29
CA PHE A 341 7.53 -4.83 8.64
C PHE A 341 8.27 -5.76 9.60
N ASN A 342 8.48 -7.02 9.22
CA ASN A 342 9.17 -8.00 10.05
C ASN A 342 10.61 -7.60 10.35
N LYS A 343 11.31 -7.01 9.36
CA LYS A 343 12.65 -6.44 9.56
C LYS A 343 12.63 -5.30 10.57
N GLN A 344 11.66 -4.39 10.48
CA GLN A 344 11.53 -3.27 11.41
C GLN A 344 11.26 -3.72 12.84
N VAL A 345 10.32 -4.65 13.04
CA VAL A 345 10.00 -5.21 14.37
C VAL A 345 11.22 -5.92 14.96
N LYS A 346 11.94 -6.71 14.16
CA LYS A 346 13.15 -7.43 14.59
C LYS A 346 14.24 -6.48 15.11
N ARG A 347 14.37 -5.28 14.55
CA ARG A 347 15.35 -4.27 14.98
C ARG A 347 15.06 -3.73 16.37
N VAL A 348 13.80 -3.40 16.66
CA VAL A 348 13.42 -2.73 17.93
C VAL A 348 13.01 -3.68 19.04
N LYS A 349 12.71 -4.94 18.73
CA LYS A 349 12.34 -5.93 19.75
C LYS A 349 13.33 -6.02 20.93
N PRO A 350 14.66 -6.05 20.72
CA PRO A 350 15.62 -6.07 21.83
C PRO A 350 15.61 -4.78 22.67
N ILE A 351 15.17 -3.65 22.11
CA ILE A 351 15.04 -2.38 22.84
C ILE A 351 13.79 -2.41 23.72
N MET A 352 12.66 -2.86 23.15
CA MET A 352 11.37 -2.94 23.84
C MET A 352 11.37 -3.94 25.02
N GLU A 353 12.25 -4.95 24.98
CA GLU A 353 12.40 -5.95 26.05
C GLU A 353 13.36 -5.51 27.18
N LYS A 354 14.09 -4.40 27.00
CA LYS A 354 15.00 -3.87 28.03
C LYS A 354 14.22 -3.22 29.18
N LYS A 355 14.83 -3.19 30.35
CA LYS A 355 14.32 -2.41 31.49
C LYS A 355 14.40 -0.92 31.17
N SER A 356 13.40 -0.18 31.63
CA SER A 356 13.41 1.27 31.58
C SER A 356 14.67 1.84 32.26
N THR A 357 15.23 2.87 31.64
CA THR A 357 16.31 3.70 32.19
C THR A 357 15.81 4.61 33.31
N GLY A 358 14.50 4.83 33.40
CA GLY A 358 13.87 5.76 34.34
C GLY A 358 14.00 7.25 33.94
N LYS A 359 14.79 7.58 32.90
CA LYS A 359 14.98 8.97 32.46
C LYS A 359 13.69 9.58 31.95
N LYS A 360 13.41 10.81 32.37
CA LYS A 360 12.24 11.60 31.99
C LYS A 360 12.49 12.35 30.69
N VAL A 361 11.56 12.24 29.75
CA VAL A 361 11.63 12.90 28.44
C VAL A 361 10.41 13.79 28.24
N ALA A 362 10.65 15.07 28.00
CA ALA A 362 9.62 16.01 27.58
C ALA A 362 9.66 16.19 26.06
N PHE A 363 8.51 16.09 25.39
CA PHE A 363 8.37 16.35 23.96
C PHE A 363 7.38 17.49 23.74
N PHE A 364 7.84 18.60 23.18
CA PHE A 364 7.06 19.84 23.15
C PHE A 364 7.39 20.74 21.96
N ALA A 365 6.51 21.68 21.64
CA ALA A 365 6.79 22.84 20.79
C ALA A 365 6.37 24.13 21.51
N VAL A 366 6.94 25.25 21.08
CA VAL A 366 6.54 26.58 21.55
C VAL A 366 5.88 27.31 20.40
N SER A 367 4.58 27.53 20.49
CA SER A 367 3.78 28.23 19.49
C SER A 367 4.16 29.72 19.42
N SER A 368 3.87 30.40 18.32
CA SER A 368 4.17 31.83 18.17
C SER A 368 3.59 32.75 19.27
N ASP A 369 2.48 32.34 19.91
CA ASP A 369 1.84 33.05 21.01
C ASP A 369 2.43 32.72 22.40
N GLY A 370 3.47 31.90 22.46
CA GLY A 370 4.13 31.45 23.69
C GLY A 370 3.50 30.20 24.32
N THR A 371 2.38 29.69 23.80
CA THR A 371 1.73 28.48 24.31
C THR A 371 2.58 27.25 24.03
N ILE A 372 2.73 26.39 25.04
CA ILE A 372 3.43 25.12 24.89
C ILE A 372 2.45 24.05 24.38
N THR A 373 2.83 23.41 23.27
CA THR A 373 2.11 22.25 22.74
C THR A 373 2.87 20.98 23.08
N VAL A 374 2.24 20.06 23.79
CA VAL A 374 2.82 18.76 24.20
C VAL A 374 1.98 17.61 23.65
N ARG A 375 2.53 16.39 23.69
CA ARG A 375 1.80 15.18 23.30
C ARG A 375 0.93 14.69 24.45
N LYS A 376 -0.19 14.04 24.13
CA LYS A 376 -0.98 13.37 25.16
C LYS A 376 -0.33 12.06 25.62
N PRO A 377 -0.64 11.55 26.82
CA PRO A 377 -0.09 10.27 27.30
C PRO A 377 -0.37 9.09 26.36
N ASN A 378 -1.54 9.06 25.74
CA ASN A 378 -1.98 8.02 24.80
C ASN A 378 -1.50 8.23 23.35
N ASP A 379 -0.66 9.24 23.11
CA ASP A 379 -0.12 9.50 21.79
C ASP A 379 1.03 8.55 21.43
N TYR A 380 1.19 8.26 20.13
CA TYR A 380 2.22 7.36 19.64
C TYR A 380 3.65 7.84 19.93
N VAL A 381 3.93 9.15 20.01
CA VAL A 381 5.25 9.67 20.39
C VAL A 381 5.54 9.38 21.87
N SER A 382 4.55 9.59 22.74
CA SER A 382 4.63 9.26 24.16
C SER A 382 4.86 7.76 24.38
N ALA A 383 4.16 6.92 23.59
CA ALA A 383 4.38 5.47 23.59
C ALA A 383 5.79 5.10 23.10
N MET A 384 6.31 5.73 22.04
CA MET A 384 7.68 5.48 21.55
C MET A 384 8.75 5.81 22.61
N ILE A 385 8.56 6.87 23.41
CA ILE A 385 9.45 7.19 24.55
C ILE A 385 9.49 6.03 25.54
N GLY A 386 8.33 5.48 25.90
CA GLY A 386 8.23 4.31 26.77
C GLY A 386 8.91 3.06 26.18
N LEU A 387 8.63 2.77 24.91
CA LEU A 387 9.21 1.63 24.17
C LEU A 387 10.74 1.73 24.05
N ALA A 388 11.29 2.94 23.99
CA ALA A 388 12.73 3.19 23.95
C ALA A 388 13.42 3.07 25.33
N GLY A 389 12.65 2.82 26.40
CA GLY A 389 13.14 2.69 27.77
C GLY A 389 13.15 3.99 28.57
N GLY A 390 12.44 5.02 28.11
CA GLY A 390 12.27 6.30 28.82
C GLY A 390 10.96 6.34 29.61
N THR A 391 10.73 7.47 30.26
CA THR A 391 9.45 7.83 30.89
C THR A 391 8.95 9.12 30.25
N TYR A 392 7.77 9.10 29.62
CA TYR A 392 7.13 10.35 29.18
C TYR A 392 6.68 11.14 30.41
N SER A 393 7.29 12.31 30.63
CA SER A 393 7.20 13.05 31.88
C SER A 393 5.80 13.59 32.20
N LEU A 394 5.04 13.92 31.16
CA LEU A 394 3.64 14.37 31.26
C LEU A 394 2.61 13.23 31.21
N GLY A 395 3.02 11.97 31.36
CA GLY A 395 2.14 10.79 31.27
C GLY A 395 0.92 10.83 32.21
N ASN A 396 1.00 11.53 33.33
CA ASN A 396 -0.08 11.64 34.32
C ASN A 396 -0.71 13.06 34.38
N TYR A 397 -0.41 13.94 33.43
CA TYR A 397 -0.81 15.34 33.49
C TYR A 397 -2.29 15.56 33.11
N THR A 398 -2.88 14.67 32.30
CA THR A 398 -4.30 14.70 31.93
C THR A 398 -4.88 13.28 31.85
N ASP A 399 -6.18 13.15 32.13
CA ASP A 399 -6.92 11.90 31.90
C ASP A 399 -6.73 11.39 30.45
N GLU A 400 -6.41 10.10 30.31
CA GLU A 400 -6.01 9.48 29.04
C GLU A 400 -7.12 9.49 27.95
N GLU A 401 -8.38 9.74 28.30
CA GLU A 401 -9.52 9.29 27.48
C GLU A 401 -10.46 10.38 26.93
N LYS A 402 -10.17 11.69 27.08
CA LYS A 402 -11.20 12.70 26.73
C LYS A 402 -11.49 12.87 25.23
N ASN A 403 -10.55 12.52 24.33
CA ASN A 403 -10.75 12.46 22.87
C ASN A 403 -9.47 11.97 22.13
N ALA A 404 -9.61 11.66 20.83
CA ALA A 404 -8.54 11.19 19.94
C ALA A 404 -7.50 12.25 19.53
N LEU A 405 -7.50 13.46 20.11
CA LEU A 405 -6.47 14.46 19.79
C LEU A 405 -5.11 14.00 20.32
N SER A 406 -4.09 14.03 19.47
CA SER A 406 -2.70 13.65 19.80
C SER A 406 -1.94 14.68 20.65
N THR A 407 -2.42 15.91 20.71
CA THR A 407 -1.74 17.03 21.38
C THR A 407 -2.62 17.71 22.41
N MET A 408 -2.00 18.37 23.37
CA MET A 408 -2.63 19.31 24.28
C MET A 408 -1.80 20.58 24.43
N LYS A 409 -2.47 21.68 24.79
CA LYS A 409 -1.83 22.98 25.02
C LYS A 409 -1.76 23.24 26.52
N MET A 410 -0.66 23.83 26.96
CA MET A 410 -0.46 24.27 28.36
C MET A 410 0.33 25.58 28.41
N GLN A 411 0.20 26.29 29.52
CA GLN A 411 0.97 27.53 29.74
C GLN A 411 2.42 27.20 30.07
N MET A 412 3.33 28.14 29.79
CA MET A 412 4.76 27.93 30.02
C MET A 412 5.09 27.71 31.50
N GLU A 413 4.40 28.39 32.41
CA GLU A 413 4.60 28.25 33.86
C GLU A 413 4.23 26.86 34.37
N ASP A 414 3.16 26.28 33.82
CA ASP A 414 2.75 24.90 34.12
C ASP A 414 3.78 23.91 33.57
N PHE A 415 4.26 24.15 32.34
CA PHE A 415 5.25 23.30 31.69
C PHE A 415 6.58 23.36 32.47
N TYR A 416 7.01 24.55 32.84
CA TYR A 416 8.17 24.77 33.69
C TYR A 416 8.08 23.98 34.99
N SER A 417 6.95 24.11 35.70
CA SER A 417 6.75 23.43 36.99
C SER A 417 6.77 21.91 36.86
N ALA A 418 6.28 21.37 35.74
CA ALA A 418 6.25 19.94 35.48
C ALA A 418 7.59 19.37 34.96
N GLU A 419 8.33 20.15 34.17
CA GLU A 419 9.42 19.65 33.31
C GLU A 419 10.80 20.22 33.61
N ILE A 420 10.95 21.10 34.61
CA ILE A 420 12.25 21.67 35.00
C ILE A 420 13.32 20.60 35.28
N ASP A 421 12.91 19.46 35.83
CA ASP A 421 13.78 18.32 36.18
C ASP A 421 13.79 17.21 35.11
N ALA A 422 13.29 17.47 33.90
CA ALA A 422 13.36 16.50 32.81
C ALA A 422 14.82 16.22 32.44
N ASP A 423 15.16 14.94 32.23
CA ASP A 423 16.51 14.52 31.85
C ASP A 423 16.81 14.86 30.38
N VAL A 424 15.78 14.84 29.53
CA VAL A 424 15.88 15.09 28.09
C VAL A 424 14.74 16.00 27.64
N LEU A 425 15.07 17.02 26.85
CA LEU A 425 14.11 17.86 26.15
C LEU A 425 14.17 17.57 24.65
N ILE A 426 13.01 17.32 24.04
CA ILE A 426 12.87 17.15 22.60
C ILE A 426 11.90 18.22 22.08
N TYR A 427 12.46 19.19 21.35
CA TYR A 427 11.69 20.23 20.68
C TYR A 427 11.15 19.72 19.34
N ASN A 428 9.85 19.80 19.16
CA ASN A 428 9.17 19.37 17.94
C ASN A 428 9.28 20.43 16.83
N GLY A 429 10.22 20.22 15.91
CA GLY A 429 10.52 21.13 14.81
C GLY A 429 9.45 21.22 13.71
N THR A 430 8.42 20.37 13.78
CA THR A 430 7.38 20.29 12.75
C THR A 430 6.30 21.38 12.87
N ILE A 431 6.24 22.11 13.99
CA ILE A 431 5.19 23.12 14.23
C ILE A 431 5.68 24.53 13.89
N GLU A 432 6.84 24.93 14.41
CA GLU A 432 7.39 26.30 14.28
C GLU A 432 8.82 26.29 13.72
N GLY A 433 9.17 25.24 12.96
CA GLY A 433 10.50 25.04 12.38
C GLY A 433 11.50 24.43 13.36
N GLU A 434 12.54 23.79 12.81
CA GLU A 434 13.63 23.18 13.58
C GLU A 434 14.46 24.23 14.32
N LEU A 435 15.03 23.86 15.47
CA LEU A 435 16.02 24.67 16.17
C LEU A 435 17.43 24.21 15.84
N THR A 436 18.38 25.15 15.82
CA THR A 436 19.79 24.87 15.53
C THR A 436 20.70 24.99 16.75
N SER A 437 20.23 25.65 17.82
CA SER A 437 21.00 25.85 19.06
C SER A 437 20.11 25.99 20.30
N ILE A 438 20.70 25.75 21.47
CA ILE A 438 20.02 25.97 22.76
C ILE A 438 19.63 27.44 22.93
N ASP A 439 20.44 28.37 22.43
CA ASP A 439 20.15 29.81 22.47
C ASP A 439 18.84 30.17 21.77
N GLU A 440 18.48 29.49 20.68
CA GLU A 440 17.20 29.71 20.01
C GLU A 440 16.01 29.25 20.86
N LEU A 441 16.17 28.14 21.60
CA LEU A 441 15.16 27.69 22.56
C LEU A 441 15.00 28.71 23.70
N VAL A 442 16.10 29.17 24.29
CA VAL A 442 16.09 30.17 25.38
C VAL A 442 15.53 31.52 24.90
N LYS A 443 15.75 31.90 23.64
CA LYS A 443 15.13 33.10 23.05
C LYS A 443 13.60 32.98 22.92
N LYS A 444 13.06 31.77 22.71
CA LYS A 444 11.61 31.54 22.70
C LYS A 444 11.01 31.77 24.09
N ASN A 445 11.69 31.34 25.15
CA ASN A 445 11.35 31.71 26.53
C ASN A 445 12.57 31.58 27.46
N SER A 446 12.89 32.63 28.22
CA SER A 446 14.08 32.66 29.07
C SER A 446 14.08 31.59 30.17
N LEU A 447 12.89 31.10 30.58
CA LEU A 447 12.77 30.06 31.60
C LEU A 447 13.41 28.73 31.17
N PHE A 448 13.62 28.48 29.87
CA PHE A 448 14.30 27.26 29.42
C PHE A 448 15.74 27.15 29.95
N ALA A 449 16.41 28.28 30.24
CA ALA A 449 17.77 28.27 30.79
C ALA A 449 17.87 27.54 32.15
N ASP A 450 16.76 27.42 32.88
CA ASP A 450 16.74 26.79 34.20
C ASP A 450 16.57 25.27 34.16
N PHE A 451 16.20 24.68 33.02
CA PHE A 451 15.92 23.26 32.89
C PHE A 451 17.19 22.41 33.05
N GLN A 452 17.07 21.28 33.74
CA GLN A 452 18.17 20.32 33.92
C GLN A 452 18.73 19.84 32.58
N ALA A 453 17.87 19.49 31.62
CA ALA A 453 18.27 19.09 30.28
C ALA A 453 19.05 20.18 29.54
N VAL A 454 18.68 21.46 29.68
CA VAL A 454 19.42 22.59 29.07
C VAL A 454 20.80 22.73 29.71
N LYS A 455 20.88 22.70 31.05
CA LYS A 455 22.14 22.80 31.79
C LYS A 455 23.09 21.63 31.51
N SER A 456 22.57 20.45 31.21
CA SER A 456 23.33 19.23 30.88
C SER A 456 23.54 19.01 29.38
N GLY A 457 23.01 19.90 28.53
CA GLY A 457 23.09 19.80 27.08
C GLY A 457 22.33 18.60 26.49
N GLN A 458 21.32 18.08 27.17
CA GLN A 458 20.44 16.99 26.70
C GLN A 458 19.19 17.54 26.01
N VAL A 459 19.41 18.41 25.02
CA VAL A 459 18.35 19.07 24.26
C VAL A 459 18.45 18.63 22.80
N TYR A 460 17.33 18.22 22.23
CA TYR A 460 17.23 17.71 20.87
C TYR A 460 16.08 18.38 20.13
N THR A 461 16.11 18.37 18.81
CA THR A 461 14.97 18.78 17.97
C THR A 461 14.62 17.70 16.95
N THR A 462 13.34 17.56 16.61
CA THR A 462 12.90 16.71 15.49
C THR A 462 13.08 17.40 14.14
N GLY A 463 13.37 16.61 13.11
CA GLY A 463 13.34 17.09 11.73
C GLY A 463 11.94 17.35 11.19
N SER A 464 11.79 18.23 10.19
CA SER A 464 10.49 18.55 9.57
C SER A 464 9.79 17.35 8.90
N ASN A 465 10.56 16.33 8.52
CA ASN A 465 10.09 15.06 7.95
C ASN A 465 9.38 14.12 8.95
N PHE A 466 9.48 14.39 10.26
CA PHE A 466 9.09 13.46 11.33
C PHE A 466 7.66 12.89 11.21
N TYR A 467 6.69 13.70 10.78
CA TYR A 467 5.29 13.24 10.69
C TYR A 467 4.92 12.59 9.35
N GLN A 468 5.70 12.78 8.30
CA GLN A 468 5.45 12.13 7.01
C GLN A 468 6.11 10.75 6.93
N GLN A 469 7.24 10.55 7.62
CA GLN A 469 8.01 9.30 7.55
C GLN A 469 7.56 8.26 8.59
N SER A 470 6.36 7.69 8.41
CA SER A 470 5.81 6.64 9.28
C SER A 470 6.70 5.38 9.32
N THR A 471 7.40 5.08 8.23
CA THR A 471 8.42 4.03 8.12
C THR A 471 9.57 4.21 9.12
N GLY A 472 9.83 5.45 9.53
CA GLY A 472 10.82 5.85 10.52
C GLY A 472 10.43 5.58 11.98
N THR A 473 9.29 4.95 12.26
CA THR A 473 8.85 4.66 13.64
C THR A 473 9.92 3.91 14.44
N CYS A 474 10.50 2.85 13.87
CA CYS A 474 11.55 2.08 14.54
C CYS A 474 12.87 2.84 14.66
N ASP A 475 13.18 3.69 13.68
CA ASP A 475 14.36 4.54 13.69
C ASP A 475 14.29 5.55 14.84
N PHE A 476 13.13 6.15 15.09
CA PHE A 476 12.94 7.07 16.20
C PHE A 476 13.03 6.37 17.57
N ILE A 477 12.53 5.14 17.70
CA ILE A 477 12.69 4.32 18.92
C ILE A 477 14.19 4.04 19.18
N GLU A 478 14.96 3.73 18.13
CA GLU A 478 16.41 3.55 18.24
C GLU A 478 17.12 4.86 18.64
N ASP A 479 16.79 5.98 18.00
CA ASP A 479 17.37 7.29 18.32
C ASP A 479 17.12 7.65 19.81
N LEU A 480 15.87 7.48 20.27
CA LEU A 480 15.51 7.67 21.67
C LEU A 480 16.29 6.74 22.59
N ASN A 481 16.40 5.44 22.24
CA ASN A 481 17.13 4.50 23.07
C ASN A 481 18.60 4.89 23.22
N GLN A 482 19.26 5.30 22.13
CA GLN A 482 20.64 5.79 22.18
C GLN A 482 20.80 7.01 23.10
N ILE A 483 19.87 7.97 23.05
CA ILE A 483 19.88 9.13 23.95
C ILE A 483 19.70 8.70 25.41
N LEU A 484 18.78 7.77 25.65
CA LEU A 484 18.41 7.32 26.99
C LEU A 484 19.50 6.48 27.64
N THR A 485 20.16 5.59 26.90
CA THR A 485 21.23 4.73 27.43
C THR A 485 22.60 5.43 27.39
N GLY A 486 22.80 6.37 26.46
CA GLY A 486 24.12 6.88 26.11
C GLY A 486 24.96 5.87 25.32
N GLU A 487 24.36 4.74 24.92
CA GLU A 487 24.98 3.70 24.10
C GLU A 487 24.61 3.98 22.64
N GLY A 488 25.53 4.60 21.90
CA GLY A 488 25.30 5.00 20.51
C GLY A 488 26.49 5.74 19.92
N ASP A 489 26.46 6.00 18.62
CA ASP A 489 27.50 6.78 17.94
C ASP A 489 27.20 8.30 17.91
N GLY A 490 26.04 8.70 18.45
CA GLY A 490 25.58 10.08 18.45
C GLY A 490 24.98 10.54 17.12
N THR A 491 24.79 9.62 16.18
CA THR A 491 24.09 9.85 14.91
C THR A 491 22.63 9.45 15.06
N TYR A 492 21.74 10.38 14.76
CA TYR A 492 20.30 10.17 14.85
C TYR A 492 19.66 10.44 13.49
N ARG A 493 18.55 9.76 13.20
CA ARG A 493 17.81 9.90 11.94
C ARG A 493 16.76 10.99 12.01
N PHE A 494 16.05 11.08 13.13
CA PHE A 494 14.97 12.04 13.33
C PHE A 494 15.31 13.14 14.32
N LEU A 495 16.35 12.96 15.12
CA LEU A 495 16.74 13.90 16.17
C LEU A 495 18.02 14.64 15.79
N LYS A 496 18.14 15.89 16.22
CA LYS A 496 19.40 16.65 16.16
C LYS A 496 19.67 17.19 17.55
N LYS A 497 20.86 16.93 18.08
CA LYS A 497 21.27 17.50 19.37
C LYS A 497 21.55 18.99 19.19
N LEU A 498 20.93 19.82 20.01
CA LEU A 498 21.21 21.25 20.04
C LEU A 498 22.52 21.50 20.79
N GLN A 499 23.36 22.36 20.22
CA GLN A 499 24.60 22.80 20.84
C GLN A 499 24.40 24.03 21.72
#